data_AF-A0A7W1Z762-F1
#
_entry.id   AF-A0A7W1Z762-F1
#
_cell.length_a   1.000
_cell.length_b   1.000
_cell.length_c   1.000
_cell.angle_alpha   90.00
_cell.angle_beta   90.00
_cell.angle_gamma   90.00
#
_symmetry.space_group_name_H-M   'P 1'
#
loop_
_entity.id
_entity.type
_entity.pdbx_description
1 polymer ?
#
loop_
_entity_poly.entity_id
_entity_poly.type
_entity_poly.pdbx_seq_one_letter_code
_entity_poly.pdbx_strand_id
1 'polypeptide(L)'
;MKQKQVFAVYINYPDYTVKADIFSEQKKIRVNEELIYFWYSSNKILETKGGYDGKLLHGGYTSYYLTKELKEKGTFTKGLKHGKWMRWYENGKIAEINCWKNGIKNGVFKNFDAKGNLLLETEFKNGKLNGTETVYENGVLVRKRNFRNGGEVIKNSKEKKHPAKEKISEENRKEGDIKDNASKKDPKPRKGKETKPAPTDAAEKKTLKERWQKIFKKKEKSKNADK
;
A
#
# COMPACT_ATOMS: atom_id res chain seq x y z
N MET A 1 -18.30 4.44 -40.14
CA MET A 1 -17.36 3.30 -40.10
C MET A 1 -18.08 2.12 -40.72
N LYS A 2 -17.49 1.42 -41.69
CA LYS A 2 -18.13 0.25 -42.32
C LYS A 2 -17.98 -0.94 -41.38
N GLN A 3 -19.05 -1.33 -40.69
CA GLN A 3 -19.08 -2.57 -39.94
C GLN A 3 -18.86 -3.73 -40.91
N LYS A 4 -17.88 -4.59 -40.62
CA LYS A 4 -17.58 -5.76 -41.46
C LYS A 4 -18.35 -6.94 -40.88
N GLN A 5 -19.23 -7.54 -41.69
CA GLN A 5 -19.84 -8.81 -41.35
C GLN A 5 -18.74 -9.85 -41.19
N VAL A 6 -18.73 -10.54 -40.05
CA VAL A 6 -17.71 -11.54 -39.71
C VAL A 6 -18.20 -12.92 -40.11
N PHE A 7 -19.40 -13.30 -39.68
CA PHE A 7 -20.06 -14.56 -40.04
C PHE A 7 -21.57 -14.48 -39.77
N ALA A 8 -22.32 -15.42 -40.36
CA ALA A 8 -23.74 -15.59 -40.12
C ALA A 8 -23.97 -16.91 -39.37
N VAL A 9 -24.83 -16.88 -38.35
CA VAL A 9 -25.29 -18.06 -37.62
C VAL A 9 -26.68 -18.41 -38.10
N TYR A 10 -26.89 -19.66 -38.48
CA TYR A 10 -28.19 -20.20 -38.89
C TYR A 10 -28.67 -21.20 -37.84
N ILE A 11 -29.90 -21.03 -37.38
CA ILE A 11 -30.59 -21.98 -36.50
C ILE A 11 -31.84 -22.43 -37.24
N ASN A 12 -31.87 -23.70 -37.62
CA ASN A 12 -32.93 -24.28 -38.44
C ASN A 12 -33.93 -25.04 -37.56
N TYR A 13 -35.20 -24.70 -37.71
CA TYR A 13 -36.35 -25.41 -37.17
C TYR A 13 -37.12 -26.08 -38.32
N PRO A 14 -38.02 -27.05 -38.05
CA PRO A 14 -38.77 -27.71 -39.10
C PRO A 14 -39.60 -26.77 -39.98
N ASP A 15 -40.05 -25.65 -39.42
CA ASP A 15 -40.99 -24.69 -40.01
C ASP A 15 -40.39 -23.31 -40.32
N TYR A 16 -39.20 -22.98 -39.79
CA TYR A 16 -38.52 -21.71 -40.08
C TYR A 16 -37.01 -21.76 -39.84
N THR A 17 -36.30 -20.74 -40.30
CA THR A 17 -34.86 -20.55 -40.05
C THR A 17 -34.62 -19.18 -39.43
N VAL A 18 -33.85 -19.14 -38.35
CA VAL A 18 -33.34 -17.91 -37.77
C VAL A 18 -31.93 -17.67 -38.31
N LYS A 19 -31.71 -16.53 -38.95
CA LYS A 19 -30.39 -16.07 -39.38
C LYS A 19 -29.95 -14.89 -38.52
N ALA A 20 -28.79 -15.00 -37.90
CA ALA A 20 -28.15 -13.91 -37.16
C ALA A 20 -26.84 -13.50 -37.85
N ASP A 21 -26.80 -12.28 -38.38
CA ASP A 21 -25.58 -11.69 -38.95
C ASP A 21 -24.74 -11.04 -37.85
N ILE A 22 -23.49 -11.49 -37.69
CA ILE A 22 -22.56 -10.99 -36.68
C ILE A 22 -21.60 -10.02 -37.34
N PHE A 23 -21.61 -8.77 -36.85
CA PHE A 23 -20.73 -7.70 -37.32
C PHE A 23 -19.67 -7.40 -36.26
N SER A 24 -18.42 -7.21 -36.68
CA SER A 24 -17.35 -6.76 -35.79
C SER A 24 -16.55 -5.66 -36.46
N GLU A 25 -16.20 -4.65 -35.68
CA GLU A 25 -15.27 -3.61 -36.08
C GLU A 25 -13.88 -4.02 -35.61
N GLN A 26 -12.97 -4.31 -36.55
CA GLN A 26 -11.56 -4.50 -36.23
C GLN A 26 -10.97 -3.16 -35.78
N LYS A 27 -11.06 -2.88 -34.48
CA LYS A 27 -10.42 -1.70 -33.89
C LYS A 27 -8.94 -1.99 -33.77
N LYS A 28 -8.08 -1.24 -34.47
CA LYS A 28 -6.63 -1.34 -34.28
C LYS A 28 -6.28 -0.84 -32.88
N ILE A 29 -6.12 -1.76 -31.93
CA ILE A 29 -5.81 -1.41 -30.56
C ILE A 29 -4.30 -1.13 -30.46
N ARG A 30 -3.94 0.08 -30.03
CA ARG A 30 -2.56 0.39 -29.65
C ARG A 30 -2.39 0.05 -28.18
N VAL A 31 -1.47 -0.86 -27.92
CA VAL A 31 -1.22 -1.47 -26.61
C VAL A 31 0.27 -1.44 -26.33
N ASN A 32 0.64 -1.40 -25.06
CA ASN A 32 2.02 -1.59 -24.66
C ASN A 32 2.22 -3.08 -24.33
N GLU A 33 3.08 -3.75 -25.09
CA GLU A 33 3.36 -5.19 -24.99
C GLU A 33 3.97 -5.60 -23.64
N GLU A 34 4.51 -4.67 -22.87
CA GLU A 34 5.10 -4.96 -21.56
C GLU A 34 4.09 -4.86 -20.40
N LEU A 35 2.93 -4.22 -20.62
CA LEU A 35 1.94 -3.99 -19.58
C LEU A 35 0.92 -5.12 -19.49
N ILE A 36 0.45 -5.37 -18.26
CA ILE A 36 -0.64 -6.30 -17.99
C ILE A 36 -1.95 -5.51 -18.00
N TYR A 37 -2.85 -5.88 -18.91
CA TYR A 37 -4.19 -5.34 -19.03
C TYR A 37 -5.21 -6.28 -18.39
N PHE A 38 -6.13 -5.69 -17.63
CA PHE A 38 -7.24 -6.36 -16.97
C PHE A 38 -8.55 -5.97 -17.66
N TRP A 39 -9.33 -6.98 -18.07
CA TRP A 39 -10.53 -6.78 -18.87
C TRP A 39 -11.59 -7.83 -18.56
N TYR A 40 -12.84 -7.50 -18.83
CA TYR A 40 -13.99 -8.37 -18.63
C TYR A 40 -14.46 -8.95 -19.95
N SER A 41 -14.64 -10.27 -19.98
CA SER A 41 -15.28 -10.99 -21.08
C SER A 41 -15.86 -12.31 -20.57
N SER A 42 -16.96 -12.76 -21.17
CA SER A 42 -17.59 -14.05 -20.86
C SER A 42 -17.79 -14.31 -19.37
N ASN A 43 -18.29 -13.29 -18.66
CA ASN A 43 -18.52 -13.31 -17.21
C ASN A 43 -17.28 -13.56 -16.33
N LYS A 44 -16.10 -13.28 -16.86
CA LYS A 44 -14.82 -13.43 -16.16
C LYS A 44 -13.96 -12.19 -16.33
N ILE A 45 -13.14 -11.93 -15.32
CA ILE A 45 -12.03 -10.98 -15.44
C ILE A 45 -10.82 -11.76 -15.93
N LEU A 46 -10.24 -11.27 -17.03
CA LEU A 46 -9.06 -11.81 -17.66
C LEU A 46 -7.91 -10.80 -17.51
N GLU A 47 -6.70 -11.33 -17.43
CA GLU A 47 -5.48 -10.54 -17.47
C GLU A 47 -4.59 -11.03 -18.60
N THR A 48 -4.04 -10.11 -19.37
CA THR A 48 -3.22 -10.41 -20.54
C THR A 48 -2.09 -9.40 -20.66
N LYS A 49 -0.91 -9.89 -21.02
CA LYS A 49 0.23 -9.02 -21.33
C LYS A 49 0.08 -8.50 -22.77
N GLY A 50 0.11 -7.18 -22.93
CA GLY A 50 0.19 -6.56 -24.26
C GLY A 50 -1.07 -6.54 -25.11
N GLY A 51 -2.22 -7.05 -24.66
CA GLY A 51 -3.44 -7.07 -25.48
C GLY A 51 -4.69 -7.26 -24.63
N TYR A 52 -5.86 -7.16 -25.24
CA TYR A 52 -7.18 -7.47 -24.65
C TYR A 52 -8.22 -7.55 -25.77
N ASP A 53 -9.29 -8.33 -25.57
CA ASP A 53 -10.36 -8.49 -26.56
C ASP A 53 -11.75 -8.05 -26.05
N GLY A 54 -11.87 -7.85 -24.74
CA GLY A 54 -13.13 -7.43 -24.11
C GLY A 54 -13.07 -6.04 -23.50
N LYS A 55 -13.93 -5.82 -22.50
CA LYS A 55 -14.09 -4.49 -21.89
C LYS A 55 -13.01 -4.26 -20.84
N LEU A 56 -12.11 -3.31 -21.08
CA LEU A 56 -11.11 -2.90 -20.10
C LEU A 56 -11.76 -2.50 -18.76
N LEU A 57 -11.17 -2.97 -17.66
CA LEU A 57 -11.60 -2.56 -16.33
C LEU A 57 -11.25 -1.08 -16.08
N HIS A 58 -12.16 -0.36 -15.46
CA HIS A 58 -11.99 1.06 -15.15
C HIS A 58 -12.78 1.41 -13.89
N GLY A 59 -12.16 2.16 -12.97
CA GLY A 59 -12.75 2.54 -11.70
C GLY A 59 -12.38 1.59 -10.55
N GLY A 60 -13.14 1.65 -9.47
CA GLY A 60 -12.91 0.87 -8.27
C GLY A 60 -13.11 -0.63 -8.50
N TYR A 61 -12.24 -1.44 -7.92
CA TYR A 61 -12.28 -2.89 -7.96
C TYR A 61 -12.24 -3.45 -6.55
N THR A 62 -13.07 -4.46 -6.32
CA THR A 62 -13.11 -5.25 -5.09
C THR A 62 -13.35 -6.69 -5.47
N SER A 63 -12.58 -7.61 -4.90
CA SER A 63 -12.80 -9.05 -5.02
C SER A 63 -12.86 -9.70 -3.64
N TYR A 64 -13.48 -10.87 -3.60
CA TYR A 64 -13.73 -11.62 -2.39
C TYR A 64 -13.21 -13.04 -2.53
N TYR A 65 -12.89 -13.67 -1.40
CA TYR A 65 -12.67 -15.10 -1.32
C TYR A 65 -14.00 -15.86 -1.47
N LEU A 66 -13.93 -17.17 -1.68
CA LEU A 66 -15.14 -18.02 -1.73
C LEU A 66 -15.93 -17.96 -0.40
N THR A 67 -15.19 -17.79 0.69
CA THR A 67 -15.67 -17.58 2.06
C THR A 67 -16.30 -16.20 2.30
N LYS A 68 -16.28 -15.32 1.28
CA LYS A 68 -16.89 -13.97 1.23
C LYS A 68 -16.13 -12.84 1.94
N GLU A 69 -14.96 -13.11 2.53
CA GLU A 69 -14.08 -12.05 3.03
C GLU A 69 -13.40 -11.30 1.89
N LEU A 70 -13.03 -10.05 2.17
CA LEU A 70 -12.33 -9.19 1.23
C LEU A 70 -10.99 -9.82 0.83
N LYS A 71 -10.74 -9.96 -0.47
CA LYS A 71 -9.51 -10.54 -1.03
C LYS A 71 -8.57 -9.48 -1.57
N GLU A 72 -9.07 -8.63 -2.46
CA GLU A 72 -8.27 -7.58 -3.10
C GLU A 72 -9.13 -6.35 -3.36
N LYS A 73 -8.50 -5.17 -3.31
CA LYS A 73 -9.16 -3.90 -3.58
C LYS A 73 -8.17 -2.92 -4.19
N GLY A 74 -8.65 -2.13 -5.14
CA GLY A 74 -7.86 -1.09 -5.76
C GLY A 74 -8.65 -0.37 -6.84
N THR A 75 -7.93 0.28 -7.75
CA THR A 75 -8.52 1.01 -8.87
C THR A 75 -7.83 0.63 -10.17
N PHE A 76 -8.62 0.49 -11.22
CA PHE A 76 -8.13 0.36 -12.60
C PHE A 76 -8.32 1.65 -13.38
N THR A 77 -7.40 1.94 -14.29
CA THR A 77 -7.54 2.99 -15.30
C THR A 77 -7.19 2.40 -16.65
N LYS A 78 -8.20 2.23 -17.52
CA LYS A 78 -8.04 1.67 -18.88
C LYS A 78 -7.38 0.28 -18.84
N GLY A 79 -7.85 -0.57 -17.93
CA GLY A 79 -7.38 -1.92 -17.67
C GLY A 79 -6.04 -2.02 -16.96
N LEU A 80 -5.43 -0.91 -16.54
CA LEU A 80 -4.16 -0.92 -15.84
C LEU A 80 -4.36 -0.63 -14.35
N LYS A 81 -3.67 -1.36 -13.47
CA LYS A 81 -3.68 -1.07 -12.02
C LYS A 81 -3.19 0.36 -11.79
N HIS A 82 -3.92 1.11 -10.96
CA HIS A 82 -3.61 2.50 -10.64
C HIS A 82 -3.89 2.81 -9.16
N GLY A 83 -3.03 3.62 -8.54
CA GLY A 83 -3.13 4.00 -7.14
C GLY A 83 -2.75 2.89 -6.18
N LYS A 84 -3.27 2.97 -4.95
CA LYS A 84 -3.02 1.99 -3.90
C LYS A 84 -3.88 0.75 -4.11
N TRP A 85 -3.23 -0.40 -4.15
CA TRP A 85 -3.79 -1.73 -4.18
C TRP A 85 -3.49 -2.44 -2.88
N MET A 86 -4.47 -3.18 -2.38
CA MET A 86 -4.36 -3.91 -1.14
C MET A 86 -4.88 -5.34 -1.35
N ARG A 87 -4.18 -6.30 -0.76
CA ARG A 87 -4.62 -7.70 -0.66
C ARG A 87 -4.75 -8.06 0.81
N TRP A 88 -5.73 -8.87 1.13
CA TRP A 88 -5.98 -9.40 2.47
C TRP A 88 -5.87 -10.92 2.46
N TYR A 89 -5.56 -11.50 3.61
CA TYR A 89 -5.74 -12.91 3.89
C TYR A 89 -7.22 -13.20 4.19
N GLU A 90 -7.63 -14.47 4.11
CA GLU A 90 -9.01 -14.90 4.44
C GLU A 90 -9.41 -14.54 5.88
N ASN A 91 -8.46 -14.42 6.80
CA ASN A 91 -8.71 -13.96 8.17
C ASN A 91 -8.92 -12.44 8.30
N GLY A 92 -9.00 -11.70 7.18
CA GLY A 92 -9.25 -10.27 7.13
C GLY A 92 -8.04 -9.38 7.42
N LYS A 93 -6.86 -9.96 7.71
CA LYS A 93 -5.62 -9.18 7.88
C LYS A 93 -5.01 -8.81 6.53
N ILE A 94 -4.32 -7.67 6.46
CA ILE A 94 -3.67 -7.25 5.22
C ILE A 94 -2.51 -8.20 4.93
N ALA A 95 -2.46 -8.70 3.71
CA ALA A 95 -1.35 -9.49 3.18
C ALA A 95 -0.35 -8.62 2.42
N GLU A 96 -0.84 -7.69 1.60
CA GLU A 96 0.03 -6.88 0.74
C GLU A 96 -0.54 -5.47 0.54
N ILE A 97 0.35 -4.48 0.44
CA ILE A 97 0.04 -3.12 0.00
C ILE A 97 0.99 -2.75 -1.12
N ASN A 98 0.45 -2.35 -2.27
CA ASN A 98 1.19 -1.96 -3.46
C ASN A 98 0.70 -0.65 -4.04
N CYS A 99 1.61 0.23 -4.42
CA CYS A 99 1.27 1.41 -5.22
C CYS A 99 1.60 1.19 -6.70
N TRP A 100 0.64 1.52 -7.56
CA TRP A 100 0.73 1.38 -9.01
C TRP A 100 0.49 2.72 -9.69
N LYS A 101 1.17 2.96 -10.81
CA LYS A 101 0.92 4.06 -11.72
C LYS A 101 0.87 3.51 -13.14
N ASN A 102 -0.32 3.50 -13.73
CA ASN A 102 -0.56 3.05 -15.10
C ASN A 102 0.01 1.64 -15.38
N GLY A 103 -0.29 0.69 -14.49
CA GLY A 103 0.13 -0.70 -14.65
C GLY A 103 1.57 -0.98 -14.24
N ILE A 104 2.31 0.03 -13.77
CA ILE A 104 3.71 -0.10 -13.33
C ILE A 104 3.79 0.16 -11.83
N LYS A 105 4.52 -0.69 -11.08
CA LYS A 105 4.76 -0.47 -9.64
C LYS A 105 5.46 0.87 -9.40
N ASN A 106 4.87 1.71 -8.56
CA ASN A 106 5.39 3.05 -8.28
C ASN A 106 4.91 3.55 -6.92
N GLY A 107 5.83 3.59 -5.96
CA GLY A 107 5.61 3.91 -4.55
C GLY A 107 5.89 2.72 -3.64
N VAL A 108 5.37 2.83 -2.42
CA VAL A 108 5.61 1.87 -1.34
C VAL A 108 5.02 0.49 -1.65
N PHE A 109 5.79 -0.53 -1.30
CA PHE A 109 5.43 -1.94 -1.27
C PHE A 109 5.57 -2.44 0.16
N LYS A 110 4.54 -3.12 0.69
CA LYS A 110 4.59 -3.81 1.98
C LYS A 110 4.00 -5.19 1.86
N ASN A 111 4.64 -6.17 2.48
CA ASN A 111 4.16 -7.54 2.60
C ASN A 111 4.11 -7.93 4.07
N PHE A 112 3.06 -8.64 4.47
CA PHE A 112 2.77 -9.02 5.84
C PHE A 112 2.53 -10.53 5.93
N ASP A 113 2.71 -11.12 7.10
CA ASP A 113 2.32 -12.51 7.36
C ASP A 113 0.82 -12.63 7.71
N ALA A 114 0.32 -13.86 7.81
CA ALA A 114 -1.06 -14.13 8.19
C ALA A 114 -1.41 -13.68 9.63
N LYS A 115 -0.41 -13.37 10.47
CA LYS A 115 -0.62 -12.80 11.81
C LYS A 115 -0.67 -11.26 11.78
N GLY A 116 -0.31 -10.63 10.66
CA GLY A 116 -0.27 -9.18 10.47
C GLY A 116 1.10 -8.55 10.73
N ASN A 117 2.14 -9.35 10.95
CA ASN A 117 3.50 -8.85 11.12
C ASN A 117 4.07 -8.44 9.77
N LEU A 118 4.75 -7.28 9.73
CA LEU A 118 5.45 -6.83 8.54
C LEU A 118 6.61 -7.80 8.24
N LEU A 119 6.69 -8.29 7.01
CA LEU A 119 7.77 -9.16 6.53
C LEU A 119 8.75 -8.40 5.65
N LEU A 120 8.24 -7.50 4.81
CA LEU A 120 9.03 -6.76 3.84
C LEU A 120 8.42 -5.38 3.60
N GLU A 121 9.26 -4.35 3.63
CA GLU A 121 8.92 -3.01 3.16
C GLU A 121 9.99 -2.54 2.17
N THR A 122 9.54 -2.03 1.02
CA THR A 122 10.42 -1.43 0.01
C THR A 122 9.66 -0.38 -0.80
N GLU A 123 10.36 0.29 -1.71
CA GLU A 123 9.77 1.28 -2.61
C GLU A 123 10.15 0.95 -4.06
N PHE A 124 9.18 1.12 -4.96
CA PHE A 124 9.37 0.99 -6.39
C PHE A 124 9.28 2.36 -7.05
N LYS A 125 10.10 2.59 -8.06
CA LYS A 125 9.96 3.74 -8.97
C LYS A 125 10.03 3.22 -10.39
N ASN A 126 8.96 3.45 -11.15
CA ASN A 126 8.83 3.00 -12.54
C ASN A 126 9.16 1.50 -12.72
N GLY A 127 8.63 0.66 -11.81
CA GLY A 127 8.78 -0.80 -11.88
C GLY A 127 10.08 -1.33 -11.29
N LYS A 128 11.03 -0.46 -10.92
CA LYS A 128 12.33 -0.85 -10.38
C LYS A 128 12.42 -0.56 -8.88
N LEU A 129 13.12 -1.40 -8.12
CA LEU A 129 13.41 -1.13 -6.70
C LEU A 129 14.16 0.20 -6.57
N ASN A 130 13.67 1.08 -5.72
CA ASN A 130 14.25 2.40 -5.53
C ASN A 130 13.92 2.91 -4.13
N GLY A 131 14.89 2.80 -3.22
CA GLY A 131 14.72 3.08 -1.79
C GLY A 131 15.36 2.00 -0.94
N THR A 132 15.02 1.96 0.33
CA THR A 132 15.52 0.95 1.25
C THR A 132 14.58 -0.25 1.27
N GLU A 133 15.12 -1.43 0.98
CA GLU A 133 14.47 -2.70 1.23
C GLU A 133 14.78 -3.16 2.65
N THR A 134 13.72 -3.40 3.43
CA THR A 134 13.81 -3.80 4.83
C THR A 134 13.04 -5.10 5.02
N VAL A 135 13.72 -6.14 5.52
CA VAL A 135 13.13 -7.47 5.78
C VAL A 135 13.12 -7.74 7.27
N TYR A 136 12.01 -8.30 7.72
CA TYR A 136 11.76 -8.66 9.10
C TYR A 136 11.43 -10.15 9.20
N GLU A 137 11.94 -10.80 10.23
CA GLU A 137 11.57 -12.16 10.62
C GLU A 137 11.11 -12.14 12.07
N ASN A 138 9.91 -12.65 12.34
CA ASN A 138 9.28 -12.64 13.67
C ASN A 138 9.26 -11.24 14.32
N GLY A 139 9.12 -10.19 13.50
CA GLY A 139 9.11 -8.78 13.95
C GLY A 139 10.49 -8.16 14.15
N VAL A 140 11.58 -8.93 14.01
CA VAL A 140 12.95 -8.44 14.14
C VAL A 140 13.52 -8.09 12.78
N LEU A 141 14.18 -6.93 12.67
CA LEU A 141 14.90 -6.53 11.47
C LEU A 141 16.05 -7.50 11.19
N VAL A 142 15.99 -8.25 10.09
CA VAL A 142 17.05 -9.19 9.69
C VAL A 142 17.91 -8.66 8.55
N ARG A 143 17.36 -7.77 7.71
CA ARG A 143 18.08 -7.28 6.53
C ARG A 143 17.66 -5.88 6.13
N LYS A 144 18.64 -5.07 5.77
CA LYS A 144 18.42 -3.73 5.21
C LYS A 144 19.36 -3.49 4.03
N ARG A 145 18.81 -3.28 2.84
CA ARG A 145 19.57 -2.98 1.60
C ARG A 145 19.06 -1.70 0.97
N ASN A 146 19.92 -0.97 0.28
CA ASN A 146 19.52 0.25 -0.43
C ASN A 146 19.58 0.01 -1.94
N PHE A 147 18.56 0.48 -2.66
CA PHE A 147 18.45 0.33 -4.10
C PHE A 147 18.24 1.69 -4.76
N ARG A 148 18.82 1.86 -5.94
CA ARG A 148 18.58 3.00 -6.82
C ARG A 148 18.39 2.50 -8.24
N ASN A 149 17.24 2.80 -8.84
CA ASN A 149 16.88 2.37 -10.20
C ASN A 149 17.07 0.86 -10.46
N GLY A 150 16.80 0.02 -9.47
CA GLY A 150 16.91 -1.44 -9.53
C GLY A 150 18.27 -2.00 -9.13
N GLY A 151 19.33 -1.19 -9.09
CA GLY A 151 20.65 -1.61 -8.65
C GLY A 151 20.84 -1.43 -7.14
N GLU A 152 21.45 -2.42 -6.48
CA GLU A 152 21.83 -2.30 -5.07
C GLU A 152 22.97 -1.28 -4.92
N VAL A 153 22.84 -0.38 -3.95
CA VAL A 153 23.83 0.64 -3.60
C VAL A 153 24.52 0.21 -2.32
N ILE A 154 25.71 -0.38 -2.46
CA ILE A 154 26.57 -0.73 -1.34
C ILE A 154 27.28 0.54 -0.88
N LYS A 155 26.98 1.01 0.33
CA LYS A 155 27.81 2.04 0.97
C LYS A 155 29.08 1.35 1.44
N ASN A 156 30.16 1.49 0.67
CA ASN A 156 31.49 1.13 1.16
C ASN A 156 31.81 2.09 2.32
N SER A 157 31.56 1.64 3.55
CA SER A 157 32.18 2.26 4.72
C SER A 157 33.67 1.99 4.60
N LYS A 158 34.44 2.95 4.07
CA LYS A 158 35.86 2.99 4.40
C LYS A 158 35.95 2.97 5.92
N GLU A 159 36.51 1.88 6.45
CA GLU A 159 36.90 1.78 7.84
C GLU A 159 37.59 3.08 8.24
N LYS A 160 36.97 3.85 9.13
CA LYS A 160 37.76 4.74 9.97
C LYS A 160 38.59 3.80 10.85
N LYS A 161 39.83 3.55 10.42
CA LYS A 161 40.87 2.99 11.27
C LYS A 161 40.79 3.70 12.62
N HIS A 162 40.53 2.94 13.68
CA HIS A 162 40.88 3.36 15.03
C HIS A 162 42.38 3.67 15.04
N PRO A 163 42.84 4.87 15.41
CA PRO A 163 44.18 5.00 15.97
C PRO A 163 44.16 4.53 17.44
N ALA A 164 45.28 3.93 17.80
CA ALA A 164 45.54 3.16 19.00
C ALA A 164 45.33 3.92 20.32
N LYS A 165 45.15 3.12 21.38
CA LYS A 165 45.35 3.52 22.77
C LYS A 165 46.79 4.02 22.95
N GLU A 166 46.96 5.19 23.56
CA GLU A 166 48.17 5.53 24.31
C GLU A 166 47.78 6.20 25.63
N LYS A 167 48.61 5.94 26.65
CA LYS A 167 48.36 6.03 28.08
C LYS A 167 48.48 7.45 28.64
N ILE A 168 47.65 7.70 29.66
CA ILE A 168 47.92 8.30 30.99
C ILE A 168 48.91 9.49 31.08
N SER A 169 48.42 10.59 31.67
CA SER A 169 49.15 11.32 32.71
C SER A 169 48.18 11.73 33.83
N GLU A 170 48.43 11.21 35.03
CA GLU A 170 47.97 11.75 36.30
C GLU A 170 48.46 13.19 36.48
N GLU A 171 47.74 14.03 37.23
CA GLU A 171 48.19 14.46 38.57
C GLU A 171 47.47 15.73 39.10
N ASN A 172 46.93 15.57 40.31
CA ASN A 172 46.78 16.51 41.45
C ASN A 172 45.62 17.52 41.61
N ARG A 173 44.77 17.15 42.61
CA ARG A 173 44.48 17.83 43.91
C ARG A 173 43.73 19.17 43.89
N LYS A 174 42.74 19.48 44.75
CA LYS A 174 42.48 19.22 46.20
C LYS A 174 40.96 19.20 46.42
N GLU A 175 40.32 18.33 47.22
CA GLU A 175 40.36 18.08 48.67
C GLU A 175 39.61 19.13 49.53
N GLY A 176 38.69 18.64 50.36
CA GLY A 176 38.03 19.29 51.50
C GLY A 176 36.51 19.45 51.36
N ASP A 177 35.62 19.03 52.28
CA ASP A 177 35.71 18.27 53.53
C ASP A 177 34.25 18.07 54.04
N ILE A 178 33.95 16.88 54.61
CA ILE A 178 33.26 16.62 55.91
C ILE A 178 31.84 17.21 56.15
N LYS A 179 30.81 16.58 56.76
CA LYS A 179 30.43 15.27 57.35
C LYS A 179 28.97 15.43 57.88
N ASP A 180 28.31 14.30 58.20
CA ASP A 180 27.32 14.10 59.31
C ASP A 180 25.92 14.79 59.24
N ASN A 181 24.78 14.30 59.75
CA ASN A 181 24.29 13.03 60.29
C ASN A 181 22.75 13.16 60.56
N ALA A 182 22.02 12.03 60.55
CA ALA A 182 20.79 11.66 61.30
C ALA A 182 19.45 12.48 61.34
N SER A 183 18.38 11.79 60.89
CA SER A 183 17.15 11.39 61.64
C SER A 183 15.96 12.35 61.93
N LYS A 184 14.82 11.97 61.31
CA LYS A 184 13.40 11.89 61.77
C LYS A 184 12.63 13.15 62.19
N LYS A 185 11.47 13.35 61.52
CA LYS A 185 10.13 13.51 62.14
C LYS A 185 9.01 13.44 61.09
N ASP A 186 8.04 12.56 61.35
CA ASP A 186 6.67 12.50 60.78
C ASP A 186 5.70 12.99 61.89
N PRO A 187 4.51 13.57 61.62
CA PRO A 187 3.34 12.77 61.18
C PRO A 187 2.29 13.41 60.23
N LYS A 188 1.62 12.48 59.51
CA LYS A 188 0.36 12.41 58.71
C LYS A 188 -0.87 13.26 59.18
N PRO A 189 -2.01 13.41 58.41
CA PRO A 189 -2.60 12.41 57.49
C PRO A 189 -3.46 12.89 56.26
N ARG A 190 -4.02 11.89 55.53
CA ARG A 190 -5.19 11.88 54.59
C ARG A 190 -4.91 12.31 53.13
N LYS A 191 -5.34 11.63 52.06
CA LYS A 191 -6.36 10.58 51.76
C LYS A 191 -5.85 9.69 50.61
N GLY A 192 -6.37 8.46 50.53
CA GLY A 192 -5.95 7.44 49.57
C GLY A 192 -6.58 7.55 48.17
N LYS A 193 -5.89 6.84 47.26
CA LYS A 193 -6.34 6.09 46.07
C LYS A 193 -7.32 6.76 45.10
N GLU A 194 -6.88 6.98 43.87
CA GLU A 194 -7.49 6.37 42.66
C GLU A 194 -6.68 6.68 41.40
N THR A 195 -6.28 5.61 40.72
CA THR A 195 -5.71 5.60 39.37
C THR A 195 -6.78 6.00 38.36
N LYS A 196 -6.53 7.03 37.55
CA LYS A 196 -7.40 7.35 36.39
C LYS A 196 -6.98 6.54 35.15
N PRO A 197 -7.93 5.97 34.39
CA PRO A 197 -7.66 5.11 33.24
C PRO A 197 -7.24 5.90 32.00
N ALA A 198 -6.59 5.19 31.07
CA ALA A 198 -6.25 5.64 29.73
C ALA A 198 -7.50 6.12 28.95
N PRO A 199 -7.38 7.15 28.10
CA PRO A 199 -8.52 7.67 27.35
C PRO A 199 -8.99 6.66 26.30
N THR A 200 -10.30 6.43 26.25
CA THR A 200 -10.97 5.48 25.36
C THR A 200 -11.28 6.07 23.97
N ASP A 201 -11.22 5.19 22.97
CA ASP A 201 -11.42 5.33 21.51
C ASP A 201 -12.72 5.99 21.00
N ALA A 202 -13.52 6.63 21.86
CA ALA A 202 -14.79 7.26 21.50
C ALA A 202 -14.67 8.77 21.26
N ALA A 203 -13.72 9.46 21.91
CA ALA A 203 -13.55 10.90 21.78
C ALA A 203 -12.86 11.34 20.47
N GLU A 204 -11.97 10.50 19.91
CA GLU A 204 -11.29 10.81 18.63
C GLU A 204 -12.14 10.56 17.38
N LYS A 205 -13.20 9.75 17.48
CA LYS A 205 -14.10 9.48 16.34
C LYS A 205 -15.09 10.62 16.06
N LYS A 206 -15.36 11.48 17.05
CA LYS A 206 -16.24 12.65 16.87
C LYS A 206 -15.53 13.82 16.19
N THR A 207 -14.24 14.02 16.48
CA THR A 207 -13.43 15.12 15.92
C THR A 207 -12.99 14.85 14.48
N LEU A 208 -12.83 13.60 14.04
CA LEU A 208 -12.51 13.29 12.65
C LEU A 208 -13.68 13.58 11.69
N LYS A 209 -14.93 13.26 12.09
CA LYS A 209 -16.13 13.44 11.25
C LYS A 209 -16.42 14.93 10.97
N GLU A 210 -16.19 15.80 11.96
CA GLU A 210 -16.33 17.25 11.82
C GLU A 210 -15.23 17.87 10.95
N ARG A 211 -14.02 17.30 10.98
CA ARG A 211 -12.87 17.77 10.17
C ARG A 211 -13.06 17.49 8.67
N TRP A 212 -13.74 16.39 8.31
CA TRP A 212 -14.05 16.07 6.91
C TRP A 212 -15.24 16.88 6.36
N GLN A 213 -16.25 17.22 7.17
CA GLN A 213 -17.38 18.05 6.72
C GLN A 213 -16.98 19.49 6.35
N LYS A 214 -15.93 20.06 6.97
CA LYS A 214 -15.36 21.37 6.58
C LYS A 214 -14.61 21.34 5.24
N ILE A 215 -14.07 20.19 4.83
CA ILE A 215 -13.32 20.06 3.57
C ILE A 215 -14.28 19.95 2.37
N PHE A 216 -15.45 19.32 2.53
CA PHE A 216 -16.42 19.18 1.43
C PHE A 216 -17.23 20.45 1.15
N LYS A 217 -17.49 21.32 2.14
CA LYS A 217 -18.18 22.61 1.90
C LYS A 217 -17.34 23.67 1.18
N LYS A 218 -16.01 23.53 1.09
CA LYS A 218 -15.15 24.52 0.41
C LYS A 218 -15.00 24.28 -1.10
N LYS A 219 -15.51 23.15 -1.62
CA LYS A 219 -15.39 22.78 -3.05
C LYS A 219 -16.63 23.07 -3.91
N GLU A 220 -17.74 23.49 -3.31
CA GLU A 220 -18.96 23.89 -4.06
C GLU A 220 -19.04 25.40 -4.33
N LYS A 221 -18.28 26.24 -3.61
CA LYS A 221 -18.25 27.69 -3.87
C LYS A 221 -17.30 28.15 -4.99
N SER A 222 -16.49 27.25 -5.58
CA SER A 222 -15.56 27.62 -6.67
C SER A 222 -16.00 27.14 -8.06
N LYS A 223 -17.26 26.72 -8.23
CA LYS A 223 -17.83 26.28 -9.53
C LYS A 223 -18.96 27.16 -10.07
N ASN A 224 -19.28 28.27 -9.41
CA ASN A 224 -20.34 29.20 -9.83
C ASN A 224 -19.86 30.65 -10.08
N ALA A 225 -18.57 30.85 -10.36
CA ALA A 225 -18.05 32.12 -10.85
C ALA A 225 -17.33 31.85 -12.18
N ASP A 226 -18.13 31.58 -13.21
CA ASP A 226 -17.81 31.69 -14.64
C ASP A 226 -19.08 31.28 -15.41
N LYS A 227 -20.09 32.16 -15.34
CA LYS A 227 -21.19 32.30 -16.28
C LYS A 227 -21.56 33.76 -16.35
#